data_AF-A0A3B9FNK2-F1
#
_entry.id   AF-A0A3B9FNK2-F1
#
_cell.length_a   1.000
_cell.length_b   1.000
_cell.length_c   1.000
_cell.angle_alpha   90.00
_cell.angle_beta   90.00
_cell.angle_gamma   90.00
#
_symmetry.space_group_name_H-M   'P 1'
#
loop_
_entity.id
_entity.type
_entity.pdbx_description
1 polymer ?
#
loop_
_entity_poly.entity_id
_entity_poly.type
_entity_poly.pdbx_seq_one_letter_code
_entity_poly.pdbx_strand_id
1 'polypeptide(L)'
;MASKGSSTGGDEKKKKSMYTLKLTEGQLDKLGQALSSRGWPAKEVQYARHAFEGDQVKVVAYESGKLVVQGKGTEDFVTNVLEPEVTGEFLLGYEEVNNPEWFEPHAGLDESGKGDLFGPVVTACVIADGDMVRSWMEAGIRDSKTI
;
A
#
# COMPACT_ATOMS: atom_id res chain seq x y z
N MET A 1 20.31 4.39 -27.49
CA MET A 1 19.61 5.64 -27.13
C MET A 1 18.32 5.24 -26.42
N ALA A 2 18.28 5.32 -25.09
CA ALA A 2 17.08 4.99 -24.33
C ALA A 2 16.08 6.15 -24.45
N SER A 3 14.84 5.84 -24.80
CA SER A 3 13.76 6.82 -24.92
C SER A 3 13.48 7.41 -23.54
N LYS A 4 13.74 8.71 -23.38
CA LYS A 4 13.23 9.48 -22.24
C LYS A 4 11.70 9.43 -22.31
N GLY A 5 11.07 8.72 -21.38
CA GLY A 5 9.67 8.94 -21.07
C GLY A 5 9.50 10.38 -20.62
N SER A 6 8.94 11.22 -21.48
CA SER A 6 8.58 12.58 -21.11
C SER A 6 7.42 12.52 -20.12
N SER A 7 7.68 12.84 -18.86
CA SER A 7 6.65 13.35 -17.97
C SER A 7 7.15 14.66 -17.38
N THR A 8 6.94 15.71 -18.17
CA THR A 8 7.02 17.08 -17.71
C THR A 8 5.73 17.37 -16.93
N GLY A 9 5.86 17.74 -15.66
CA GLY A 9 4.82 18.50 -14.94
C GLY A 9 3.99 17.72 -13.93
N GLY A 10 4.04 18.19 -12.68
CA GLY A 10 3.02 17.92 -11.66
C GLY A 10 3.50 17.03 -10.52
N ASP A 11 4.05 17.67 -9.49
CA ASP A 11 4.25 17.11 -8.16
C ASP A 11 2.87 16.80 -7.53
N GLU A 12 2.24 15.71 -7.95
CA GLU A 12 1.16 15.08 -7.18
C GLU A 12 1.67 13.69 -6.80
N LYS A 13 1.99 13.49 -5.52
CA LYS A 13 2.22 12.17 -4.91
C LYS A 13 1.22 11.20 -5.51
N LYS A 14 1.70 10.16 -6.21
CA LYS A 14 0.85 9.13 -6.83
C LYS A 14 -0.10 8.60 -5.76
N LYS A 15 -1.37 8.98 -5.85
CA LYS A 15 -2.36 8.62 -4.85
C LYS A 15 -2.45 7.10 -4.77
N LYS A 16 -2.28 6.51 -3.59
CA LYS A 16 -2.34 5.06 -3.40
C LYS A 16 -3.78 4.62 -3.72
N SER A 17 -3.97 3.99 -4.88
CA SER A 17 -5.30 3.59 -5.38
C SER A 17 -5.83 2.30 -4.75
N MET A 18 -5.00 1.63 -3.94
CA MET A 18 -5.34 0.42 -3.22
C MET A 18 -4.62 0.40 -1.88
N TYR A 19 -5.35 0.04 -0.84
CA TYR A 19 -4.84 -0.15 0.51
C TYR A 19 -5.40 -1.43 1.10
N THR A 20 -4.56 -2.20 1.79
CA THR A 20 -4.99 -3.45 2.43
C THR A 20 -4.47 -3.51 3.83
N LEU A 21 -5.34 -3.92 4.76
CA LEU A 21 -5.03 -4.03 6.17
C LEU A 21 -5.64 -5.32 6.72
N LYS A 22 -5.09 -5.85 7.82
CA LYS A 22 -5.73 -6.90 8.60
C LYS A 22 -6.40 -6.28 9.83
N LEU A 23 -7.70 -6.47 9.97
CA LEU A 23 -8.53 -6.00 11.08
C LEU A 23 -8.90 -7.16 11.99
N THR A 24 -9.10 -6.84 13.27
CA THR A 24 -9.71 -7.74 14.26
C THR A 24 -11.24 -7.74 14.14
N GLU A 25 -11.92 -8.75 14.69
CA GLU A 25 -13.40 -8.84 14.62
C GLU A 25 -14.09 -7.60 15.18
N GLY A 26 -13.61 -7.07 16.32
CA GLY A 26 -14.16 -5.84 16.91
C GLY A 26 -13.96 -4.60 16.03
N GLN A 27 -12.90 -4.56 15.22
CA GLN A 27 -12.68 -3.49 14.25
C GLN A 27 -13.54 -3.67 13.00
N LEU A 28 -13.80 -4.91 12.57
CA LEU A 28 -14.73 -5.20 11.45
C LEU A 28 -16.15 -4.71 11.77
N ASP A 29 -16.63 -4.98 12.98
CA ASP A 29 -17.97 -4.55 13.39
C ASP A 29 -18.07 -3.02 13.48
N LYS A 30 -17.03 -2.35 14.00
CA LYS A 30 -16.94 -0.87 13.98
C LYS A 30 -16.93 -0.32 12.55
N LEU A 31 -16.15 -0.93 11.65
CA LEU A 31 -16.10 -0.56 10.25
C LEU A 31 -17.48 -0.70 9.60
N GLY A 32 -18.19 -1.79 9.86
CA GLY A 32 -19.56 -1.99 9.38
C GLY A 32 -20.52 -0.89 9.84
N GLN A 33 -20.43 -0.48 11.11
CA GLN A 33 -21.24 0.62 11.66
C GLN A 33 -20.89 1.98 11.04
N ALA A 34 -19.60 2.30 10.95
CA ALA A 34 -19.11 3.53 10.33
C ALA A 34 -19.57 3.66 8.88
N LEU A 35 -19.44 2.59 8.09
CA LEU A 35 -19.84 2.55 6.68
C LEU A 35 -21.37 2.63 6.51
N SER A 36 -22.13 1.93 7.36
CA SER A 36 -23.60 1.96 7.31
C SER A 36 -24.17 3.33 7.66
N SER A 37 -23.56 4.04 8.62
CA SER A 37 -23.98 5.40 9.00
C SER A 37 -23.82 6.44 7.88
N ARG A 38 -22.90 6.17 6.94
CA ARG A 38 -22.59 7.03 5.79
C ARG A 38 -23.53 6.81 4.60
N GLY A 39 -24.45 5.83 4.69
CA GLY A 39 -25.45 5.57 3.67
C GLY A 39 -24.88 5.03 2.35
N TRP A 40 -23.69 4.43 2.37
CA TRP A 40 -23.11 3.85 1.17
C TRP A 40 -23.88 2.59 0.75
N PRO A 41 -24.10 2.37 -0.56
CA PRO A 41 -24.71 1.13 -1.04
C PRO A 41 -23.85 -0.07 -0.64
N ALA A 42 -24.47 -0.99 0.08
CA ALA A 42 -23.88 -2.28 0.38
C ALA A 42 -23.83 -3.13 -0.90
N LYS A 43 -22.76 -3.90 -1.06
CA LYS A 43 -22.55 -4.81 -2.18
C LYS A 43 -22.37 -6.21 -1.65
N GLU A 44 -23.02 -7.19 -2.25
CA GLU A 44 -22.72 -8.59 -1.95
C GLU A 44 -21.41 -9.01 -2.63
N VAL A 45 -20.46 -9.46 -1.82
CA VAL A 45 -19.19 -10.04 -2.26
C VAL A 45 -19.01 -11.35 -1.51
N GLN A 46 -18.61 -12.41 -2.22
CA GLN A 46 -18.41 -13.71 -1.59
C GLN A 46 -17.37 -13.64 -0.48
N TYR A 47 -17.67 -14.25 0.67
CA TYR A 47 -16.83 -14.28 1.87
C TYR A 47 -16.52 -12.90 2.48
N ALA A 48 -17.25 -11.85 2.07
CA ALA A 48 -17.16 -10.53 2.67
C ALA A 48 -18.15 -10.40 3.83
N ARG A 49 -17.64 -9.98 4.99
CA ARG A 49 -18.46 -9.63 6.15
C ARG A 49 -19.14 -8.27 5.93
N HIS A 50 -18.39 -7.33 5.35
CA HIS A 50 -18.89 -6.00 5.00
C HIS A 50 -18.32 -5.57 3.65
N ALA A 51 -19.17 -5.17 2.72
CA ALA A 51 -18.73 -4.62 1.45
C ALA A 51 -19.61 -3.43 1.07
N PHE A 52 -18.96 -2.30 0.85
CA PHE A 52 -19.61 -1.01 0.59
C PHE A 52 -18.93 -0.31 -0.59
N GLU A 53 -19.72 0.39 -1.37
CA GLU A 53 -19.25 1.17 -2.53
C GLU A 53 -19.58 2.65 -2.29
N GLY A 54 -18.57 3.44 -1.92
CA GLY A 54 -18.67 4.89 -1.85
C GLY A 54 -18.42 5.56 -3.21
N ASP A 55 -18.57 6.89 -3.27
CA ASP A 55 -18.51 7.67 -4.51
C ASP A 55 -17.19 7.48 -5.30
N GLN A 56 -16.06 7.42 -4.60
CA GLN A 56 -14.73 7.26 -5.21
C GLN A 56 -13.88 6.16 -4.56
N VAL A 57 -14.50 5.33 -3.72
CA VAL A 57 -13.80 4.30 -2.94
C VAL A 57 -14.70 3.08 -2.73
N LYS A 58 -14.12 1.90 -2.91
CA LYS A 58 -14.73 0.61 -2.64
C LYS A 58 -14.04 0.00 -1.44
N VAL A 59 -14.82 -0.44 -0.46
CA VAL A 59 -14.33 -1.02 0.78
C VAL A 59 -14.89 -2.42 0.91
N VAL A 60 -14.02 -3.42 1.02
CA VAL A 60 -14.39 -4.83 1.17
C VAL A 60 -13.62 -5.41 2.35
N ALA A 61 -14.36 -5.82 3.38
CA ALA A 61 -13.85 -6.48 4.56
C ALA A 61 -14.28 -7.94 4.55
N TYR A 62 -13.31 -8.85 4.51
CA TYR A 62 -13.51 -10.29 4.47
C TYR A 62 -13.69 -10.88 5.87
N GLU A 63 -14.38 -12.02 5.96
CA GLU A 63 -14.52 -12.77 7.22
C GLU A 63 -13.17 -13.20 7.82
N SER A 64 -12.14 -13.33 6.99
CA SER A 64 -10.76 -13.61 7.41
C SER A 64 -10.06 -12.44 8.14
N GLY A 65 -10.73 -11.29 8.29
CA GLY A 65 -10.16 -10.07 8.85
C GLY A 65 -9.41 -9.21 7.82
N LYS A 66 -9.29 -9.64 6.57
CA LYS A 66 -8.63 -8.83 5.53
C LYS A 66 -9.55 -7.69 5.09
N LEU A 67 -9.07 -6.46 5.17
CA LEU A 67 -9.68 -5.28 4.58
C LEU A 67 -8.97 -4.92 3.28
N VAL A 68 -9.76 -4.62 2.25
CA VAL A 68 -9.31 -4.10 0.96
C VAL A 68 -10.09 -2.83 0.65
N VAL A 69 -9.36 -1.73 0.52
CA VAL A 69 -9.86 -0.42 0.08
C VAL A 69 -9.28 -0.14 -1.30
N GLN A 70 -10.11 0.23 -2.26
CA GLN A 70 -9.71 0.51 -3.64
C GLN A 70 -10.42 1.74 -4.19
N GLY A 71 -9.73 2.56 -4.97
CA GLY A 71 -10.30 3.74 -5.60
C GLY A 71 -9.43 4.98 -5.45
N LYS A 72 -9.85 6.07 -6.11
CA LYS A 72 -9.11 7.35 -6.09
C LYS A 72 -9.19 8.05 -4.73
N GLY A 73 -10.25 7.78 -3.96
CA GLY A 73 -10.45 8.31 -2.60
C GLY A 73 -9.88 7.42 -1.48
N THR A 74 -9.01 6.45 -1.80
CA THR A 74 -8.50 5.48 -0.81
C THR A 74 -7.71 6.16 0.31
N GLU A 75 -6.81 7.09 -0.01
CA GLU A 75 -6.05 7.82 1.02
C GLU A 75 -6.95 8.63 1.95
N ASP A 76 -7.91 9.36 1.39
CA ASP A 76 -8.85 10.17 2.17
C ASP A 76 -9.71 9.29 3.10
N PHE A 77 -10.20 8.17 2.59
CA PHE A 77 -10.94 7.20 3.41
C PHE A 77 -10.09 6.62 4.54
N VAL A 78 -8.85 6.26 4.26
CA VAL A 78 -7.98 5.67 5.28
C VAL A 78 -7.69 6.70 6.37
N THR A 79 -7.23 7.89 6.00
CA THR A 79 -6.84 8.93 6.97
C THR A 79 -8.02 9.54 7.74
N ASN A 80 -9.18 9.73 7.12
CA ASN A 80 -10.32 10.39 7.77
C ASN A 80 -11.33 9.42 8.40
N VAL A 81 -11.28 8.13 8.08
CA VAL A 81 -12.29 7.16 8.53
C VAL A 81 -11.65 5.94 9.15
N LEU A 82 -10.78 5.24 8.41
CA LEU A 82 -10.23 3.97 8.89
C LEU A 82 -9.34 4.18 10.12
N GLU A 83 -8.39 5.12 10.04
CA GLU A 83 -7.47 5.44 11.13
C GLU A 83 -8.17 6.00 12.38
N PRO A 84 -9.04 7.01 12.30
CA PRO A 84 -9.67 7.59 13.49
C PRO A 84 -10.85 6.77 14.06
N GLU A 85 -11.67 6.13 13.22
CA GLU A 85 -12.91 5.46 13.70
C GLU A 85 -12.73 3.96 13.94
N VAL A 86 -11.80 3.31 13.23
CA VAL A 86 -11.70 1.83 13.20
C VAL A 86 -10.43 1.33 13.86
N THR A 87 -9.25 1.66 13.33
CA THR A 87 -7.97 1.14 13.85
C THR A 87 -7.47 1.90 15.06
N GLY A 88 -7.64 3.22 15.11
CA GLY A 88 -7.04 4.08 16.13
C GLY A 88 -5.53 4.26 15.96
N GLU A 89 -4.97 3.82 14.83
CA GLU A 89 -3.54 3.82 14.52
C GLU A 89 -3.32 4.48 13.16
N PHE A 90 -2.33 5.38 13.10
CA PHE A 90 -1.92 6.07 11.88
C PHE A 90 -0.89 5.20 11.11
N LEU A 91 -1.36 4.45 10.12
CA LEU A 91 -0.60 3.44 9.38
C LEU A 91 -0.23 3.88 7.96
N LEU A 92 -1.04 4.72 7.32
CA LEU A 92 -0.82 5.15 5.93
C LEU A 92 0.00 6.45 5.89
N GLY A 93 1.19 6.39 5.29
CA GLY A 93 2.08 7.56 5.15
C GLY A 93 3.04 7.76 6.32
N TYR A 94 2.93 6.95 7.37
CA TYR A 94 3.83 6.92 8.52
C TYR A 94 4.81 5.74 8.46
N GLU A 95 5.25 5.36 7.26
CA GLU A 95 6.20 4.24 7.08
C GLU A 95 7.49 4.46 7.88
N GLU A 96 7.97 5.71 8.00
CA GLU A 96 9.10 6.12 8.85
C GLU A 96 8.87 5.99 10.35
N VAL A 97 7.63 6.17 10.82
CA VAL A 97 7.30 6.10 12.25
C VAL A 97 6.98 4.67 12.67
N ASN A 98 6.35 3.90 11.78
CA ASN A 98 5.91 2.54 12.06
C ASN A 98 6.96 1.47 11.80
N ASN A 99 7.95 1.74 10.94
CA ASN A 99 9.07 0.83 10.69
C ASN A 99 10.40 1.61 10.71
N PRO A 100 10.80 2.14 11.89
CA PRO A 100 12.05 2.88 12.01
C PRO A 100 13.26 2.05 11.58
N GLU A 101 13.21 0.72 11.73
CA GLU A 101 14.26 -0.19 11.28
C GLU A 101 14.53 -0.16 9.77
N TRP A 102 13.58 0.26 8.94
CA TRP A 102 13.80 0.39 7.49
C TRP A 102 14.73 1.56 7.14
N PHE A 103 14.92 2.49 8.07
CA PHE A 103 15.76 3.67 7.89
C PHE A 103 17.07 3.56 8.66
N GLU A 104 17.25 2.47 9.41
CA GLU A 104 18.55 2.10 9.97
C GLU A 104 19.45 1.51 8.88
N PRO A 105 20.78 1.70 8.95
CA PRO A 105 21.71 1.12 7.99
C PRO A 105 21.56 -0.41 7.92
N HIS A 106 21.15 -0.92 6.76
CA HIS A 106 20.96 -2.36 6.55
C HIS A 106 21.48 -2.80 5.18
N ALA A 107 21.83 -4.08 5.09
CA ALA A 107 22.32 -4.70 3.87
C ALA A 107 21.22 -5.53 3.20
N GLY A 108 20.95 -5.28 1.93
CA GLY A 108 20.11 -6.11 1.07
C GLY A 108 20.97 -6.87 0.06
N LEU A 109 20.66 -8.14 -0.16
CA LEU A 109 21.33 -8.98 -1.16
C LEU A 109 20.29 -9.56 -2.12
N ASP A 110 20.57 -9.52 -3.41
CA ASP A 110 19.73 -10.10 -4.45
C ASP A 110 20.58 -10.73 -5.57
N GLU A 111 20.00 -11.65 -6.34
CA GLU A 111 20.63 -12.31 -7.46
C GLU A 111 19.79 -12.31 -8.74
N SER A 112 20.47 -12.23 -9.89
CA SER A 112 19.86 -12.31 -11.21
C SER A 112 20.62 -13.32 -12.07
N GLY A 113 19.94 -13.95 -13.03
CA GLY A 113 20.54 -14.93 -13.93
C GLY A 113 20.33 -16.41 -13.57
N LYS A 114 19.70 -16.73 -12.43
CA LYS A 114 19.49 -18.13 -12.01
C LYS A 114 18.59 -18.93 -12.97
N GLY A 115 17.64 -18.27 -13.62
CA GLY A 115 16.69 -18.88 -14.57
C GLY A 115 17.13 -18.82 -16.03
N ASP A 116 18.25 -18.17 -16.31
CA ASP A 116 18.70 -17.95 -17.69
C ASP A 116 19.53 -19.14 -18.19
N LEU A 117 19.25 -19.57 -19.42
CA LEU A 117 19.98 -20.67 -20.07
C LEU A 117 21.43 -20.26 -20.41
N PHE A 118 21.65 -18.97 -20.64
CA PHE A 118 22.94 -18.38 -20.99
C PHE A 118 23.26 -17.21 -20.08
N GLY A 119 24.53 -17.09 -19.72
CA GLY A 119 25.04 -16.00 -18.90
C GLY A 119 25.42 -16.44 -17.47
N PRO A 120 26.17 -15.60 -16.75
CA PRO A 120 26.51 -15.85 -15.36
C PRO A 120 25.33 -15.53 -14.43
N VAL A 121 25.30 -16.18 -13.26
CA VAL A 121 24.50 -15.69 -12.13
C VAL A 121 25.26 -14.51 -11.51
N VAL A 122 24.59 -13.37 -11.40
CA VAL A 122 25.13 -12.15 -10.80
C VAL A 122 24.47 -11.93 -9.46
N THR A 123 25.27 -11.78 -8.41
CA THR A 123 24.80 -11.40 -7.08
C THR A 123 25.22 -9.96 -6.78
N ALA A 124 24.33 -9.20 -6.14
CA ALA A 124 24.61 -7.82 -5.71
C ALA A 124 24.21 -7.67 -4.24
N CYS A 125 25.09 -7.01 -3.46
CA CYS A 125 24.80 -6.61 -2.09
C CYS A 125 24.89 -5.09 -2.01
N VAL A 126 23.87 -4.47 -1.43
CA VAL A 126 23.78 -3.02 -1.26
C VAL A 126 23.55 -2.74 0.21
N ILE A 127 24.37 -1.85 0.78
CA ILE A 127 24.14 -1.29 2.11
C ILE A 127 23.47 0.05 1.91
N ALA A 128 22.30 0.24 2.51
CA ALA A 128 21.51 1.45 2.40
C ALA A 128 21.38 2.10 3.77
N ASP A 129 21.60 3.41 3.83
CA ASP A 129 21.23 4.24 4.98
C ASP A 129 19.83 4.86 4.77
N GLY A 130 19.30 5.51 5.80
CA GLY A 130 17.95 6.10 5.76
C GLY A 130 17.76 7.14 4.65
N ASP A 131 18.79 7.91 4.31
CA ASP A 131 18.70 8.93 3.25
C ASP A 131 18.63 8.30 1.86
N MET A 132 19.40 7.23 1.63
CA MET A 132 19.32 6.42 0.41
C MET A 132 17.94 5.77 0.27
N VAL A 133 17.40 5.19 1.36
CA VAL A 133 16.07 4.57 1.36
C VAL A 133 14.97 5.58 1.02
N ARG A 134 15.02 6.78 1.62
CA ARG A 134 14.08 7.89 1.30
C ARG A 134 14.15 8.26 -0.18
N SER A 135 15.36 8.48 -0.69
CA SER A 135 15.58 8.83 -2.09
C SER A 135 15.04 7.76 -3.05
N TRP A 136 15.21 6.48 -2.73
CA TRP A 136 14.70 5.38 -3.54
C TRP A 136 13.17 5.25 -3.50
N MET A 137 12.56 5.48 -2.34
CA MET A 137 11.10 5.50 -2.21
C MET A 137 10.48 6.65 -3.01
N GLU A 138 11.07 7.84 -2.98
CA GLU A 138 10.66 8.99 -3.80
C GLU A 138 10.81 8.71 -5.29
N ALA A 139 11.91 8.05 -5.68
CA ALA A 139 12.13 7.58 -7.04
C ALA A 139 11.18 6.43 -7.45
N GLY A 140 10.38 5.89 -6.54
CA GLY A 140 9.42 4.82 -6.80
C GLY A 140 10.04 3.45 -7.01
N ILE A 141 11.27 3.23 -6.54
CA ILE A 141 11.99 1.96 -6.63
C ILE A 141 11.33 0.97 -5.66
N ARG A 142 10.58 0.00 -6.20
CA ARG A 142 9.80 -0.97 -5.39
C ARG A 142 9.75 -2.35 -6.00
N ASP A 143 9.42 -2.44 -7.30
CA ASP A 143 9.29 -3.71 -8.00
C ASP A 143 10.20 -3.72 -9.24
N SER A 144 11.36 -4.35 -9.08
CA SER A 144 12.32 -4.53 -10.18
C SER A 144 11.81 -5.45 -11.29
N LYS A 145 10.71 -6.18 -11.06
CA LYS A 145 10.11 -7.10 -12.05
C LYS A 145 9.27 -6.40 -13.10
N THR A 146 8.99 -5.11 -12.92
CA THR A 146 8.21 -4.30 -13.85
C THR A 146 9.06 -3.27 -14.61
N ILE A 147 10.38 -3.39 -14.53
CA ILE A 147 11.36 -2.61 -15.29
C ILE A 147 11.32 -3.01 -16.77
#